data_AF-C0B842-F1
#
_entry.id   AF-C0B842-F1
#
_cell.length_a   1.000
_cell.length_b   1.000
_cell.length_c   1.000
_cell.angle_alpha   90.00
_cell.angle_beta   90.00
_cell.angle_gamma   90.00
#
_symmetry.space_group_name_H-M   'P 1'
#
loop_
_entity.id
_entity.type
_entity.pdbx_description
1 polymer ?
#
loop_
_entity_poly.entity_id
_entity_poly.type
_entity_poly.pdbx_seq_one_letter_code
_entity_poly.pdbx_strand_id
1 'polypeptide(L)'
;MVLDGSLGYIGRAEEPTRILFKGGRITEIEETPTGIRLKKYMEDYQDPRIYIAGELGIGLNSCSQCLGNCYIEDESAYGTFHVGLGRNIALGGIQNAKGHFDLVCMEPDIYTDNRQIMQQGKVIIPEPVLY
;
A
#
# COMPACT_ATOMS: atom_id res chain seq x y z
N MET A 1 7.87 2.16 5.09
CA MET A 1 6.52 1.91 5.64
C MET A 1 6.58 0.72 6.59
N VAL A 2 5.57 0.59 7.46
CA VAL A 2 5.37 -0.60 8.30
C VAL A 2 4.09 -1.26 7.79
N LEU A 3 4.21 -2.48 7.29
CA LEU A 3 3.11 -3.27 6.73
C LEU A 3 2.42 -4.04 7.85
N ASP A 4 1.17 -3.70 8.13
CA ASP A 4 0.37 -4.26 9.23
C ASP A 4 -1.10 -4.54 8.88
N GLY A 5 -1.52 -4.19 7.64
CA GLY A 5 -2.87 -4.43 7.13
C GLY A 5 -2.97 -5.70 6.26
N SER A 6 -2.84 -5.52 4.95
CA SER A 6 -3.08 -6.55 3.94
C SER A 6 -1.98 -6.57 2.87
N LEU A 7 -1.71 -7.75 2.33
CA LEU A 7 -0.71 -7.99 1.28
C LEU A 7 -1.38 -8.24 -0.08
N GLY A 8 -2.56 -7.65 -0.29
CA GLY A 8 -3.36 -7.87 -1.48
C GLY A 8 -3.78 -9.34 -1.61
N TYR A 9 -3.27 -10.03 -2.63
CA TYR A 9 -3.69 -11.39 -2.96
C TYR A 9 -3.24 -12.48 -1.97
N ILE A 10 -2.28 -12.19 -1.10
CA ILE A 10 -1.72 -13.19 -0.15
C ILE A 10 -2.21 -12.99 1.29
N GLY A 11 -3.23 -12.15 1.46
CA GLY A 11 -3.99 -12.01 2.70
C GLY A 11 -3.40 -11.07 3.74
N ARG A 12 -3.85 -11.20 4.99
CA ARG A 12 -3.53 -10.28 6.09
C ARG A 12 -2.08 -10.39 6.56
N ALA A 13 -1.48 -9.27 6.96
CA ALA A 13 -0.21 -9.28 7.69
C ALA A 13 -0.37 -10.01 9.03
N GLU A 14 0.58 -10.91 9.33
CA GLU A 14 0.61 -11.63 10.61
C GLU A 14 1.22 -10.76 11.71
N GLU A 15 2.16 -9.89 11.33
CA GLU A 15 2.84 -8.97 12.22
C GLU A 15 3.32 -7.72 11.47
N PRO A 16 3.45 -6.57 12.16
CA PRO A 16 4.01 -5.36 11.59
C PRO A 16 5.41 -5.62 11.00
N THR A 17 5.60 -5.28 9.72
CA THR A 17 6.82 -5.62 8.98
C THR A 17 7.39 -4.41 8.28
N ARG A 18 8.65 -4.08 8.53
CA ARG A 18 9.32 -2.93 7.92
C ARG A 18 9.62 -3.18 6.45
N ILE A 19 9.22 -2.22 5.60
CA ILE A 19 9.56 -2.19 4.17
C ILE A 19 10.26 -0.87 3.85
N LEU A 20 11.45 -0.96 3.26
CA LEU A 20 12.27 0.19 2.87
C LEU A 20 12.16 0.46 1.38
N PHE A 21 11.86 1.71 1.04
CA PHE A 21 11.86 2.22 -0.32
C PHE A 21 13.06 3.15 -0.53
N LYS A 22 13.74 3.03 -1.67
CA LYS A 22 14.76 3.99 -2.15
C LYS A 22 14.59 4.17 -3.65
N GLY A 23 14.58 5.41 -4.14
CA GLY A 23 14.44 5.71 -5.57
C GLY A 23 13.17 5.13 -6.22
N GLY A 24 12.05 5.14 -5.49
CA GLY A 24 10.76 4.64 -6.00
C GLY A 24 10.61 3.11 -6.04
N ARG A 25 11.54 2.35 -5.45
CA ARG A 25 11.47 0.88 -5.39
C ARG A 25 11.72 0.35 -3.99
N ILE A 26 11.21 -0.83 -3.70
CA ILE A 26 11.57 -1.60 -2.52
C ILE A 26 13.03 -2.06 -2.65
N THR A 27 13.80 -1.82 -1.58
CA THR A 27 15.20 -2.28 -1.47
C THR A 27 15.42 -3.24 -0.31
N GLU A 28 14.58 -3.17 0.73
CA GLU A 28 14.65 -4.09 1.87
C GLU A 28 13.22 -4.42 2.31
N ILE A 29 12.99 -5.68 2.63
CA ILE A 29 11.81 -6.18 3.34
C ILE A 29 12.36 -6.93 4.55
N GLU A 30 11.88 -6.62 5.74
CA GLU A 30 12.28 -7.29 6.98
C GLU A 30 11.98 -8.79 6.94
N GLU A 31 12.83 -9.63 7.58
CA GLU A 31 12.69 -11.10 7.58
C GLU A 31 11.71 -11.60 8.66
N THR A 32 10.53 -10.99 8.74
CA THR A 32 9.40 -11.54 9.52
C THR A 32 8.67 -12.64 8.71
N PRO A 33 7.87 -13.51 9.32
CA PRO A 33 6.88 -14.35 8.62
C PRO A 33 6.12 -13.65 7.49
N THR A 34 5.61 -12.43 7.75
CA THR A 34 4.92 -11.60 6.75
C THR A 34 5.86 -11.19 5.62
N GLY A 35 7.08 -10.74 5.94
CA GLY A 35 8.07 -10.30 4.96
C GLY A 35 8.62 -11.44 4.09
N ILE A 36 8.86 -12.62 4.66
CA ILE A 36 9.27 -13.82 3.93
C ILE A 36 8.19 -14.23 2.93
N ARG A 37 6.92 -14.24 3.36
CA ARG A 37 5.79 -14.56 2.50
C ARG A 37 5.65 -13.55 1.35
N LEU A 38 5.81 -12.26 1.64
CA LEU A 38 5.81 -11.21 0.63
C LEU A 38 6.96 -11.39 -0.37
N LYS A 39 8.19 -11.63 0.09
CA LYS A 39 9.35 -11.85 -0.79
C LYS A 39 9.11 -12.99 -1.77
N LYS A 40 8.68 -14.14 -1.26
CA LYS A 40 8.37 -15.31 -2.08
C LYS A 40 7.34 -14.98 -3.16
N TYR A 41 6.25 -14.31 -2.78
CA TYR A 41 5.22 -13.89 -3.72
C TYR A 41 5.75 -12.94 -4.81
N MET A 42 6.61 -11.99 -4.45
CA MET A 42 7.22 -11.07 -5.41
C MET A 42 8.22 -11.76 -6.34
N GLU A 43 8.98 -12.73 -5.84
CA GLU A 43 9.95 -13.53 -6.62
C GLU A 43 9.26 -14.37 -7.71
N ASP A 44 8.06 -14.89 -7.43
CA ASP A 44 7.27 -15.69 -8.37
C ASP A 44 6.91 -14.93 -9.67
N TYR A 45 6.85 -13.59 -9.63
CA TYR A 45 6.66 -12.78 -10.84
C TYR A 45 7.84 -12.87 -11.81
N GLN A 46 9.06 -13.16 -11.32
CA GLN A 46 10.28 -13.15 -12.14
C GLN A 46 10.41 -11.86 -12.96
N ASP A 47 10.17 -10.72 -12.31
CA ASP A 47 10.20 -9.40 -12.93
C ASP A 47 10.68 -8.36 -11.92
N PRO A 48 11.88 -7.77 -12.08
CA PRO A 48 12.40 -6.79 -11.13
C PRO A 48 11.56 -5.51 -11.05
N ARG A 49 10.65 -5.27 -12.00
CA ARG A 49 9.73 -4.12 -12.00
C ARG A 49 8.61 -4.30 -10.98
N ILE A 50 8.36 -5.51 -10.47
CA ILE A 50 7.34 -5.74 -9.44
C ILE A 50 7.68 -5.03 -8.11
N TYR A 51 8.95 -4.67 -7.90
CA TYR A 51 9.39 -3.93 -6.71
C TYR A 51 9.21 -2.41 -6.81
N ILE A 52 8.72 -1.89 -7.93
CA ILE A 52 8.59 -0.45 -8.17
C ILE A 52 7.24 0.03 -7.65
N ALA A 53 7.21 1.11 -6.87
CA ALA A 53 5.98 1.76 -6.46
C ALA A 53 5.28 2.40 -7.67
N GLY A 54 4.01 2.04 -7.86
CA GLY A 54 3.18 2.45 -8.97
C GLY A 54 2.01 3.34 -8.58
N GLU A 55 1.57 3.24 -7.33
CA GLU A 55 0.37 3.91 -6.80
C GLU A 55 0.56 4.30 -5.33
N LEU A 56 -0.10 5.39 -4.93
CA LEU A 56 -0.39 5.73 -3.54
C LEU A 56 -1.90 5.96 -3.44
N GLY A 57 -2.57 5.22 -2.56
CA GLY A 57 -3.99 5.41 -2.28
C GLY A 57 -4.26 5.57 -0.79
N ILE A 58 -5.43 6.16 -0.49
CA ILE A 58 -5.92 6.43 0.87
C ILE A 58 -7.33 5.86 0.95
N GLY A 59 -7.57 4.97 1.91
CA GLY A 59 -8.87 4.38 2.14
C GLY A 59 -9.83 5.36 2.83
N LEU A 60 -11.01 5.55 2.24
CA LEU A 60 -12.01 6.53 2.66
C LEU A 60 -13.41 5.93 2.88
N ASN A 61 -13.59 4.63 2.64
CA ASN A 61 -14.88 3.97 2.79
C ASN A 61 -15.11 3.50 4.23
N SER A 62 -16.00 4.17 4.96
CA SER A 62 -16.34 3.85 6.35
C SER A 62 -17.11 2.53 6.52
N CYS A 63 -17.63 1.95 5.43
CA CYS A 63 -18.34 0.67 5.45
C CYS A 63 -17.41 -0.53 5.20
N SER A 64 -16.19 -0.30 4.75
CA SER A 64 -15.20 -1.34 4.42
C SER A 64 -14.27 -1.64 5.58
N GLN A 65 -13.75 -2.87 5.65
CA GLN A 65 -12.78 -3.28 6.66
C GLN A 65 -11.54 -3.94 6.03
N CYS A 66 -10.35 -3.60 6.51
CA CYS A 66 -9.11 -4.26 6.12
C CYS A 66 -8.93 -5.57 6.89
N LEU A 67 -9.45 -6.66 6.34
CA LEU A 67 -9.43 -7.98 6.95
C LEU A 67 -8.43 -8.94 6.29
N GLY A 68 -7.91 -8.61 5.11
CA GLY A 68 -7.01 -9.49 4.35
C GLY A 68 -7.74 -10.56 3.54
N ASN A 69 -9.04 -10.36 3.27
CA ASN A 69 -9.86 -11.34 2.55
C ASN A 69 -10.24 -10.86 1.14
N CYS A 70 -10.24 -9.54 0.93
CA CYS A 70 -10.62 -8.91 -0.33
C CYS A 70 -9.76 -7.66 -0.52
N TYR A 71 -8.78 -7.73 -1.44
CA TYR A 71 -7.83 -6.63 -1.65
C TYR A 71 -8.52 -5.29 -1.97
N ILE A 72 -9.60 -5.31 -2.76
CA ILE A 72 -10.39 -4.12 -3.11
C ILE A 72 -11.07 -3.50 -1.88
N GLU A 73 -11.56 -4.34 -0.97
CA GLU A 73 -12.16 -3.84 0.27
C GLU A 73 -11.08 -3.31 1.22
N ASP A 74 -9.98 -4.02 1.34
CA ASP A 74 -8.87 -3.68 2.22
C ASP A 74 -8.26 -2.31 1.85
N GLU A 75 -7.99 -2.06 0.56
CA GLU A 75 -7.44 -0.78 0.07
C GLU A 75 -8.44 0.38 0.18
N SER A 76 -9.74 0.08 0.16
CA SER A 76 -10.81 1.08 0.26
C SER A 76 -11.14 1.47 1.71
N ALA A 77 -10.79 0.62 2.68
CA ALA A 77 -11.21 0.74 4.08
C ALA A 77 -10.76 2.06 4.73
N TYR A 78 -11.69 2.75 5.39
CA TYR A 78 -11.39 4.05 6.01
C TYR A 78 -10.19 3.96 6.97
N GLY A 79 -9.26 4.90 6.82
CA GLY A 79 -8.10 5.02 7.69
C GLY A 79 -6.94 4.11 7.34
N THR A 80 -6.97 3.48 6.16
CA THR A 80 -5.82 2.82 5.55
C THR A 80 -5.10 3.74 4.57
N PHE A 81 -3.86 3.39 4.25
CA PHE A 81 -3.23 3.79 3.00
C PHE A 81 -2.59 2.57 2.36
N HIS A 82 -2.37 2.63 1.05
CA HIS A 82 -1.70 1.56 0.33
C HIS A 82 -0.67 2.08 -0.66
N VAL A 83 0.31 1.23 -0.93
CA VAL A 83 1.24 1.41 -2.03
C VAL A 83 1.03 0.26 -3.00
N GLY A 84 0.54 0.57 -4.19
CA GLY A 84 0.45 -0.38 -5.30
C GLY A 84 1.83 -0.58 -5.92
N LEU A 85 2.21 -1.83 -6.16
CA LEU A 85 3.53 -2.23 -6.64
C LEU A 85 3.43 -2.83 -8.05
N GLY A 86 4.41 -2.50 -8.91
CA GLY A 86 4.52 -3.06 -10.25
C GLY A 86 3.93 -2.17 -11.34
N ARG A 87 2.94 -2.68 -12.05
CA ARG A 87 2.41 -2.07 -13.28
C ARG A 87 1.60 -0.81 -12.96
N ASN A 88 1.88 0.31 -13.64
CA ASN A 88 1.17 1.58 -13.44
C ASN A 88 0.78 2.31 -14.74
N ILE A 89 0.84 1.65 -15.89
CA ILE A 89 0.50 2.27 -17.19
C ILE A 89 -0.95 2.75 -17.27
N ALA A 90 -1.87 2.14 -16.52
CA ALA A 90 -3.27 2.56 -16.46
C ALA A 90 -3.48 3.83 -15.61
N LEU A 91 -2.48 4.17 -14.79
CA LEU A 91 -2.45 5.34 -13.90
C LEU A 91 -1.63 6.50 -14.50
N GLY A 92 -1.25 6.41 -15.78
CA GLY A 92 -0.42 7.41 -16.47
C GLY A 92 1.09 7.25 -16.26
N GLY A 93 1.55 6.16 -15.61
CA GLY A 93 2.96 5.84 -15.48
C GLY A 93 3.54 5.09 -16.67
N ILE A 94 4.83 4.75 -16.58
CA ILE A 94 5.59 4.04 -17.64
C ILE A 94 5.93 2.58 -17.28
N GLN A 95 5.60 2.14 -16.06
CA GLN A 95 6.01 0.83 -15.56
C GLN A 95 5.04 -0.24 -16.06
N ASN A 96 5.53 -1.12 -16.93
CA ASN A 96 4.79 -2.25 -17.46
C ASN A 96 5.31 -3.58 -16.89
N ALA A 97 5.15 -3.76 -15.58
CA ALA A 97 5.49 -5.02 -14.89
C ALA A 97 4.47 -6.12 -15.23
N LYS A 98 4.83 -7.39 -14.96
CA LYS A 98 3.94 -8.55 -15.13
C LYS A 98 2.73 -8.59 -14.19
N GLY A 99 2.69 -7.73 -13.18
CA GLY A 99 1.59 -7.67 -12.21
C GLY A 99 1.44 -6.31 -11.56
N HIS A 100 0.37 -6.21 -10.77
CA HIS A 100 0.08 -5.11 -9.86
C HIS A 100 -0.53 -5.72 -8.59
N PHE A 101 -0.11 -5.26 -7.42
CA PHE A 101 -0.76 -5.61 -6.15
C PHE A 101 -0.47 -4.56 -5.08
N ASP A 102 -1.33 -4.52 -4.08
CA ASP A 102 -1.36 -3.45 -3.08
C ASP A 102 -0.89 -3.94 -1.72
N LEU A 103 -0.02 -3.14 -1.10
CA LEU A 103 0.38 -3.31 0.29
C LEU A 103 -0.36 -2.28 1.13
N VAL A 104 -1.32 -2.74 1.93
CA VAL A 104 -2.22 -1.92 2.74
C VAL A 104 -1.69 -1.82 4.18
N CYS A 105 -1.64 -0.62 4.71
CA CYS A 105 -1.24 -0.31 6.07
C CYS A 105 -2.32 0.48 6.79
N MET A 106 -2.35 0.37 8.11
CA MET A 106 -3.37 0.97 8.95
C MET A 106 -2.87 2.24 9.65
N GLU A 107 -3.81 3.10 10.00
CA GLU A 107 -3.61 4.25 10.90
C GLU A 107 -2.42 5.17 10.57
N PRO A 108 -2.23 5.59 9.30
CA PRO A 108 -1.10 6.44 8.95
C PRO A 108 -1.26 7.87 9.43
N ASP A 109 -0.12 8.55 9.56
CA ASP A 109 -0.04 10.00 9.41
C ASP A 109 0.34 10.32 7.96
N ILE A 110 -0.50 11.08 7.26
CA ILE A 110 -0.27 11.44 5.85
C ILE A 110 -0.11 12.95 5.74
N TYR A 111 0.95 13.36 5.05
CA TYR A 111 1.27 14.74 4.74
C TYR A 111 1.31 14.95 3.23
N THR A 112 0.67 16.02 2.75
CA THR A 112 0.83 16.54 1.40
C THR A 112 1.64 17.83 1.53
N ASP A 113 2.87 17.81 1.01
CA ASP A 113 3.88 18.84 1.30
C ASP A 113 4.03 19.05 2.82
N ASN A 114 3.77 20.26 3.30
CA ASN A 114 3.88 20.63 4.72
C ASN A 114 2.54 20.57 5.46
N ARG A 115 1.48 20.01 4.85
CA ARG A 115 0.14 19.94 5.45
C ARG A 115 -0.19 18.49 5.79
N GLN A 116 -0.44 18.23 7.06
CA GLN A 116 -1.02 16.96 7.48
C GLN A 116 -2.48 16.88 7.03
N ILE A 117 -2.85 15.79 6.37
CA ILE A 117 -4.21 15.55 5.88
C ILE A 117 -4.91 14.38 6.59
N MET A 118 -4.13 13.48 7.17
CA MET A 118 -4.60 12.37 7.98
C MET A 118 -3.70 12.22 9.21
N GLN A 119 -4.32 12.01 10.37
CA GLN A 119 -3.64 11.76 11.63
C GLN A 119 -4.14 10.45 12.23
N GLN A 120 -3.25 9.48 12.41
CA GLN A 120 -3.58 8.15 12.96
C GLN A 120 -4.82 7.53 12.28
N GLY A 121 -4.86 7.54 10.95
CA GLY A 121 -5.98 7.02 10.16
C GLY A 121 -7.24 7.89 10.12
N LYS A 122 -7.25 9.06 10.76
CA LYS A 122 -8.40 9.98 10.73
C LYS A 122 -8.13 11.13 9.80
N VAL A 123 -9.01 11.34 8.81
CA VAL A 123 -8.94 12.52 7.93
C VAL A 123 -9.17 13.78 8.76
N ILE A 124 -8.25 14.74 8.68
CA ILE A 124 -8.28 15.99 9.47
C ILE A 124 -8.49 17.25 8.62
N ILE A 125 -8.57 17.11 7.30
CA ILE A 125 -8.86 18.26 6.43
C ILE A 125 -10.35 18.63 6.51
N PRO A 126 -10.66 19.95 6.54
CA PRO A 126 -12.03 20.41 6.35
C PRO A 126 -12.54 20.01 4.97
N GLU A 127 -13.86 19.90 4.82
CA GLU A 127 -14.49 19.63 3.53
C GLU A 127 -13.95 20.60 2.46
N PRO A 128 -13.49 20.08 1.32
CA PRO A 128 -13.00 20.93 0.24
C PRO A 128 -14.13 21.84 -0.24
N VAL A 129 -13.88 23.14 -0.22
CA VAL A 129 -14.74 24.11 -0.91
C VAL A 129 -14.46 23.95 -2.39
N LEU A 130 -15.41 23.36 -3.12
CA LEU A 130 -15.36 23.28 -4.58
C LEU A 130 -15.46 24.70 -5.15
N TYR A 131 -14.44 25.13 -5.90
CA TYR A 131 -14.45 26.36 -6.69
C TYR A 131 -15.03 26.11 -8.07
#